data_AF-A0A8T3QH82-F1
#
_entry.id   AF-A0A8T3QH82-F1
#
_cell.length_a   1.000
_cell.length_b   1.000
_cell.length_c   1.000
_cell.angle_alpha   90.00
_cell.angle_beta   90.00
_cell.angle_gamma   90.00
#
_symmetry.space_group_name_H-M   'P 1'
#
loop_
_entity.id
_entity.type
_entity.pdbx_description
1 polymer ?
#
loop_
_entity_poly.entity_id
_entity_poly.type
_entity_poly.pdbx_seq_one_letter_code
_entity_poly.pdbx_strand_id
1 'polypeptide(L)'
;MTRFQKLAAATVVTALVLVTIGVIVRATGSGMGCPDWPLCHGQIFPPLGDDKAWLEWIHRTVAAVIGFEVLALAILAWLDHRERRTLLGATFGTVVLVGFQGWLGMETVKQNNSGESVTAHLAAAMALVGLLVWILARASYPARMTAGGSQLFTLLAAFAALSVFALLLFGSHVTATSQWIAFPDWPLMNGSLFPALTDANSAHVIHRWIAAVVGIIVAGVAVAALRLRPRSSPIARLAVGAAVLFPIQAVVGGLQVLTGLSGWSQVIHLALGAVIWTLMAGLVVVAYLEARSASAVALAEADAGDRATGGPSSGHEDGAAQHPHTTKDTIRAYVALTKPRIIELLLVTTVPAMVLATRQVPGIQLGHWLWLTVWTLIGGTLAAGSANAINCYIDRDIDLLMARTRRRPLPAHEVDPERAVVFGLVLGAIAFAVLALFVNLLAAFLGLLAIAFYVVVYTIWLKRSTPQNIVIGGAAGALPPVIGWAAVTGDVGIPALILFALVFYWTPPHFWALSLRIRKDYAAAGVPMLPVVKGIPETTRQIGLYTILMVAISLVLFAVARMGPIYLVAAVVLGALFLRQAWLLWRRGASEEDSTAGAIRLYKFSISYLTLLFAAITVDTLVLAAVG
;
A
#
# COMPACT_ATOMS: atom_id res chain seq x y z
N MET A 1 -13.11 4.20 -33.48
CA MET A 1 -13.76 3.58 -32.30
C MET A 1 -15.07 2.92 -32.72
N THR A 2 -15.33 1.68 -32.29
CA THR A 2 -16.60 0.97 -32.49
C THR A 2 -17.74 1.63 -31.69
N ARG A 3 -19.01 1.29 -31.99
CA ARG A 3 -20.16 1.78 -31.20
C ARG A 3 -20.02 1.46 -29.70
N PHE A 4 -19.51 0.27 -29.37
CA PHE A 4 -19.23 -0.15 -28.01
C PHE A 4 -18.16 0.74 -27.35
N GLN A 5 -17.04 0.99 -28.05
CA GLN A 5 -15.96 1.83 -27.53
C GLN A 5 -16.40 3.29 -27.34
N LYS A 6 -17.21 3.83 -28.26
CA LYS A 6 -17.77 5.18 -28.14
C LYS A 6 -18.67 5.29 -26.92
N LEU A 7 -19.58 4.32 -26.72
CA LEU A 7 -20.44 4.28 -25.54
C LEU A 7 -19.62 4.15 -24.26
N ALA A 8 -18.63 3.25 -24.22
CA ALA A 8 -17.79 3.06 -23.03
C ALA A 8 -17.01 4.34 -22.67
N ALA A 9 -16.51 5.07 -23.68
CA ALA A 9 -15.85 6.36 -23.47
C ALA A 9 -16.82 7.42 -22.96
N ALA A 10 -18.04 7.49 -23.53
CA ALA A 10 -19.08 8.38 -23.05
C ALA A 10 -19.43 8.08 -21.58
N THR A 11 -19.64 6.81 -21.21
CA THR A 11 -19.96 6.41 -19.84
C THR A 11 -18.86 6.76 -18.83
N VAL A 12 -17.58 6.62 -19.21
CA VAL A 12 -16.46 7.08 -18.35
C VAL A 12 -16.54 8.59 -18.13
N VAL A 13 -16.81 9.37 -19.17
CA VAL A 13 -16.95 10.83 -19.07
C VAL A 13 -18.16 11.20 -18.22
N THR A 14 -19.32 10.59 -18.47
CA THR A 14 -20.54 10.79 -17.69
C THR A 14 -20.32 10.47 -16.21
N ALA A 15 -19.60 9.38 -15.89
CA ALA A 15 -19.24 9.03 -14.52
C ALA A 15 -18.34 10.07 -13.85
N LEU A 16 -17.35 10.62 -14.55
CA LEU A 16 -16.51 11.70 -14.02
C LEU A 16 -17.29 12.99 -13.78
N VAL A 17 -18.23 13.31 -14.67
CA VAL A 17 -19.16 14.43 -14.50
C VAL A 17 -20.05 14.21 -13.28
N LEU A 18 -20.62 13.01 -13.10
CA LEU A 18 -21.44 12.68 -11.95
C LEU A 18 -20.67 12.85 -10.63
N VAL A 19 -19.44 12.33 -10.57
CA VAL A 19 -18.57 12.48 -9.39
C VAL A 19 -18.34 13.95 -9.07
N THR A 20 -18.11 14.78 -10.09
CA THR A 20 -17.94 16.24 -9.93
C THR A 20 -19.20 16.90 -9.39
N ILE A 21 -20.38 16.55 -9.93
CA ILE A 21 -21.68 17.03 -9.43
C ILE A 21 -21.91 16.58 -7.99
N GLY A 22 -21.57 15.34 -7.64
CA GLY A 22 -21.70 14.81 -6.28
C GLY A 22 -20.93 15.64 -5.24
N VAL A 23 -19.77 16.21 -5.62
CA VAL A 23 -19.02 17.14 -4.77
C VAL A 23 -19.75 18.45 -4.60
N ILE A 24 -20.33 19.00 -5.67
CA ILE A 24 -21.15 20.21 -5.59
C ILE A 24 -22.30 19.98 -4.62
N VAL A 25 -23.00 18.85 -4.74
CA VAL A 25 -24.10 18.46 -3.85
C VAL A 25 -23.63 18.39 -2.39
N ARG A 26 -22.47 17.77 -2.13
CA ARG A 26 -21.90 17.69 -0.78
C ARG A 26 -21.49 19.07 -0.25
N ALA A 27 -20.72 19.83 -1.02
CA ALA A 27 -20.15 21.12 -0.61
C ALA A 27 -21.22 22.19 -0.33
N THR A 28 -22.37 22.09 -1.01
CA THR A 28 -23.53 22.98 -0.81
C THR A 28 -24.50 22.48 0.26
N GLY A 29 -24.28 21.28 0.81
CA GLY A 29 -25.21 20.62 1.73
C GLY A 29 -26.57 20.30 1.07
N SER A 30 -26.56 20.07 -0.25
CA SER A 30 -27.76 19.81 -1.04
C SER A 30 -28.18 18.35 -1.07
N GLY A 31 -27.39 17.43 -0.51
CA GLY A 31 -27.65 15.98 -0.54
C GLY A 31 -28.87 15.49 0.26
N MET A 32 -29.72 16.41 0.72
CA MET A 32 -31.01 16.16 1.36
C MET A 32 -32.11 17.10 0.82
N GLY A 33 -31.88 17.74 -0.32
CA GLY A 33 -32.84 18.62 -0.99
C GLY A 33 -34.08 17.88 -1.51
N CYS A 34 -33.98 16.57 -1.77
CA CYS A 34 -35.08 15.73 -2.24
C CYS A 34 -35.38 14.56 -1.25
N PRO A 35 -36.50 14.60 -0.50
CA PRO A 35 -36.77 13.64 0.57
C PRO A 35 -37.23 12.26 0.10
N ASP A 36 -37.80 12.16 -1.10
CA ASP A 36 -38.36 10.95 -1.71
C ASP A 36 -37.60 10.56 -3.00
N TRP A 37 -37.86 9.37 -3.53
CA TRP A 37 -37.33 8.87 -4.82
C TRP A 37 -38.35 7.89 -5.42
N PRO A 38 -38.63 7.89 -6.75
CA PRO A 38 -37.95 8.64 -7.83
C PRO A 38 -38.38 10.10 -7.99
N LEU A 39 -39.34 10.55 -7.19
CA LEU A 39 -39.84 11.92 -7.17
C LEU A 39 -38.97 12.81 -6.25
N CYS A 40 -39.23 14.11 -6.24
CA CYS A 40 -38.66 15.08 -5.31
C CYS A 40 -39.78 16.00 -4.82
N HIS A 41 -40.12 15.92 -3.54
CA HIS A 41 -41.31 16.51 -2.94
C HIS A 41 -42.61 16.01 -3.60
N GLY A 42 -42.68 14.72 -3.96
CA GLY A 42 -43.83 14.11 -4.62
C GLY A 42 -44.03 14.54 -6.08
N GLN A 43 -43.09 15.29 -6.67
CA GLN A 43 -43.13 15.75 -8.06
C GLN A 43 -41.95 15.22 -8.87
N ILE A 44 -42.08 15.16 -10.20
CA ILE A 44 -40.98 14.74 -11.09
C ILE A 44 -39.89 15.82 -11.12
N PHE A 45 -40.27 17.09 -11.10
CA PHE A 45 -39.35 18.22 -11.05
C PHE A 45 -39.41 18.88 -9.67
N PRO A 46 -38.27 19.33 -9.12
CA PRO A 46 -38.25 20.08 -7.87
C PRO A 46 -39.02 21.40 -7.97
N PRO A 47 -39.50 21.94 -6.84
CA PRO A 47 -40.08 23.28 -6.79
C PRO A 47 -39.13 24.34 -7.39
N LEU A 48 -39.70 25.29 -8.15
CA LEU A 48 -38.96 26.43 -8.64
C LEU A 48 -38.50 27.30 -7.45
N GLY A 49 -37.20 27.60 -7.38
CA GLY A 49 -36.61 28.39 -6.29
C GLY A 49 -35.93 27.59 -5.17
N ASP A 50 -35.98 26.25 -5.21
CA ASP A 50 -35.21 25.41 -4.29
C ASP A 50 -33.91 24.90 -4.96
N ASP A 51 -32.87 25.73 -4.91
CA ASP A 51 -31.58 25.45 -5.55
C ASP A 51 -30.95 24.14 -5.04
N LYS A 52 -31.18 23.77 -3.78
CA LYS A 52 -30.65 22.54 -3.19
C LYS A 52 -31.35 21.31 -3.76
N ALA A 53 -32.68 21.36 -3.84
CA ALA A 53 -33.45 20.28 -4.46
C ALA A 53 -33.09 20.12 -5.95
N TRP A 54 -32.86 21.23 -6.68
CA TRP A 54 -32.40 21.17 -8.06
C TRP A 54 -31.02 20.52 -8.21
N LEU A 55 -30.04 20.87 -7.37
CA LEU A 55 -28.72 20.25 -7.41
C LEU A 55 -28.76 18.75 -7.14
N GLU A 56 -29.53 18.31 -6.15
CA GLU A 56 -29.68 16.89 -5.85
C GLU A 56 -30.42 16.15 -6.97
N TRP A 57 -31.48 16.74 -7.50
CA TRP A 57 -32.24 16.17 -8.62
C TRP A 57 -31.38 16.01 -9.86
N ILE A 58 -30.55 17.01 -10.20
CA ILE A 58 -29.59 16.93 -11.33
C ILE A 58 -28.62 15.77 -11.11
N HIS A 59 -28.06 15.63 -9.90
CA HIS A 59 -27.17 14.53 -9.56
C HIS A 59 -27.84 13.15 -9.75
N ARG A 60 -29.07 12.99 -9.24
CA ARG A 60 -29.85 11.75 -9.37
C ARG A 60 -30.19 11.42 -10.82
N THR A 61 -30.53 12.43 -11.62
CA THR A 61 -30.85 12.28 -13.05
C THR A 61 -29.62 11.83 -13.84
N VAL A 62 -28.45 12.44 -13.61
CA VAL A 62 -27.21 12.00 -14.26
C VAL A 62 -26.84 10.58 -13.82
N ALA A 63 -27.07 10.21 -12.56
CA ALA A 63 -26.88 8.83 -12.09
C ALA A 63 -27.81 7.83 -12.82
N ALA A 64 -29.07 8.21 -13.08
CA ALA A 64 -29.98 7.39 -13.87
C ALA A 64 -29.51 7.23 -15.33
N VAL A 65 -28.96 8.29 -15.95
CA VAL A 65 -28.35 8.23 -17.28
C VAL A 65 -27.22 7.21 -17.32
N ILE A 66 -26.33 7.20 -16.32
CA ILE A 66 -25.27 6.18 -16.20
C ILE A 66 -25.86 4.78 -16.10
N GLY A 67 -26.95 4.60 -15.34
CA GLY A 67 -27.68 3.34 -15.29
C GLY A 67 -28.08 2.82 -16.67
N PHE A 68 -28.66 3.68 -17.51
CA PHE A 68 -29.01 3.33 -18.89
C PHE A 68 -27.78 3.07 -19.77
N GLU A 69 -26.73 3.88 -19.66
CA GLU A 69 -25.48 3.70 -20.41
C GLU A 69 -24.83 2.35 -20.07
N VAL A 70 -24.78 1.97 -18.79
CA VAL A 70 -24.19 0.72 -18.33
C VAL A 70 -25.02 -0.50 -18.76
N LEU A 71 -26.35 -0.40 -18.75
CA LEU A 71 -27.22 -1.42 -19.32
C LEU A 71 -27.00 -1.58 -20.82
N ALA A 72 -26.91 -0.47 -21.55
CA ALA A 72 -26.61 -0.47 -22.98
C ALA A 72 -25.22 -1.07 -23.27
N LEU A 73 -24.21 -0.82 -22.43
CA LEU A 73 -22.91 -1.49 -22.51
C LEU A 73 -23.04 -3.00 -22.31
N ALA A 74 -23.77 -3.46 -21.30
CA ALA A 74 -23.96 -4.89 -21.07
C ALA A 74 -24.68 -5.58 -22.25
N ILE A 75 -25.70 -4.93 -22.83
CA ILE A 75 -26.40 -5.42 -24.02
C ILE A 75 -25.46 -5.47 -25.22
N LEU A 76 -24.73 -4.40 -25.52
CA LEU A 76 -23.80 -4.38 -26.65
C LEU A 76 -22.65 -5.37 -26.45
N ALA A 77 -22.17 -5.60 -25.22
CA ALA A 77 -21.18 -6.63 -24.94
C ALA A 77 -21.72 -8.03 -25.25
N TRP A 78 -22.97 -8.31 -24.87
CA TRP A 78 -23.65 -9.56 -25.17
C TRP A 78 -23.84 -9.79 -26.66
N LEU A 79 -24.24 -8.74 -27.39
CA LEU A 79 -24.50 -8.81 -28.83
C LEU A 79 -23.21 -8.89 -29.67
N ASP A 80 -22.23 -8.01 -29.40
CA ASP A 80 -21.06 -7.81 -30.26
C ASP A 80 -19.80 -8.57 -29.76
N HIS A 81 -19.79 -8.98 -28.50
CA HIS A 81 -18.59 -9.50 -27.82
C HIS A 81 -18.85 -10.77 -27.00
N ARG A 82 -19.82 -11.59 -27.41
CA ARG A 82 -20.23 -12.82 -26.70
C ARG A 82 -19.08 -13.80 -26.42
N GLU A 83 -18.07 -13.83 -27.28
CA GLU A 83 -16.89 -14.69 -27.12
C GLU A 83 -15.89 -14.16 -26.07
N ARG A 84 -15.97 -12.87 -25.73
CA ARG A 84 -15.05 -12.21 -24.79
C ARG A 84 -15.59 -12.26 -23.36
N ARG A 85 -15.52 -13.43 -22.72
CA ARG A 85 -16.03 -13.68 -21.34
C ARG A 85 -15.59 -12.64 -20.30
N THR A 86 -14.35 -12.17 -20.36
CA THR A 86 -13.84 -11.15 -19.43
C THR A 86 -14.50 -9.79 -19.62
N LEU A 87 -14.82 -9.41 -20.86
CA LEU A 87 -15.53 -8.17 -21.16
C LEU A 87 -16.99 -8.25 -20.71
N LEU A 88 -17.65 -9.39 -20.96
CA LEU A 88 -19.02 -9.66 -20.49
C LEU A 88 -19.13 -9.61 -18.96
N GLY A 89 -18.21 -10.29 -18.26
CA GLY A 89 -18.18 -10.30 -16.80
C GLY A 89 -17.98 -8.90 -16.21
N ALA A 90 -17.12 -8.08 -16.82
CA ALA A 90 -16.89 -6.71 -16.39
C ALA A 90 -18.12 -5.81 -16.60
N THR A 91 -18.79 -5.91 -17.76
CA THR A 91 -20.00 -5.11 -18.04
C THR A 91 -21.19 -5.53 -17.17
N PHE A 92 -21.29 -6.80 -16.82
CA PHE A 92 -22.26 -7.25 -15.81
C PHE A 92 -21.90 -6.71 -14.42
N GLY A 93 -20.61 -6.75 -14.07
CA GLY A 93 -20.09 -6.16 -12.82
C GLY A 93 -20.44 -4.68 -12.67
N THR A 94 -20.39 -3.89 -13.77
CA THR A 94 -20.81 -2.48 -13.72
C THR A 94 -22.30 -2.31 -13.42
N VAL A 95 -23.17 -3.20 -13.94
CA VAL A 95 -24.62 -3.16 -13.63
C VAL A 95 -24.84 -3.39 -12.13
N VAL A 96 -24.21 -4.43 -11.57
CA VAL A 96 -24.28 -4.74 -10.14
C VAL A 96 -23.76 -3.57 -9.31
N LEU A 97 -22.63 -2.98 -9.70
CA LEU A 97 -21.99 -1.91 -8.95
C LEU A 97 -22.79 -0.60 -9.00
N VAL A 98 -23.46 -0.28 -10.12
CA VAL A 98 -24.40 0.85 -10.18
C VAL A 98 -25.61 0.62 -9.27
N GLY A 99 -26.15 -0.60 -9.23
CA GLY A 99 -27.22 -0.95 -8.28
C GLY A 99 -26.78 -0.79 -6.82
N PHE A 100 -25.58 -1.28 -6.50
CA PHE A 100 -24.97 -1.09 -5.19
C PHE A 100 -24.71 0.38 -4.85
N GLN A 101 -24.28 1.20 -5.81
CA GLN A 101 -24.13 2.65 -5.65
C GLN A 101 -25.46 3.34 -5.35
N GLY A 102 -26.54 2.96 -6.01
CA GLY A 102 -27.89 3.46 -5.71
C GLY A 102 -28.31 3.14 -4.27
N TRP A 103 -28.13 1.89 -3.83
CA TRP A 103 -28.38 1.49 -2.44
C TRP A 103 -27.51 2.27 -1.44
N LEU A 104 -26.20 2.39 -1.71
CA LEU A 104 -25.26 3.08 -0.84
C LEU A 104 -25.53 4.58 -0.77
N GLY A 105 -25.99 5.19 -1.87
CA GLY A 105 -26.43 6.58 -1.91
C GLY A 105 -27.67 6.81 -1.02
N MET A 106 -28.68 5.93 -1.11
CA MET A 106 -29.84 5.97 -0.21
C MET A 106 -29.41 5.82 1.26
N GLU A 107 -28.49 4.91 1.55
CA GLU A 107 -27.98 4.70 2.91
C GLU A 107 -27.20 5.92 3.41
N THR A 108 -26.44 6.58 2.55
CA THR A 108 -25.73 7.84 2.87
C THR A 108 -26.71 8.95 3.28
N VAL A 109 -27.85 9.07 2.58
CA VAL A 109 -28.91 10.03 2.95
C VAL A 109 -29.54 9.66 4.30
N LYS A 110 -29.84 8.38 4.54
CA LYS A 110 -30.40 7.90 5.82
C LYS A 110 -29.46 8.16 7.00
N GLN A 111 -28.16 8.07 6.76
CA GLN A 111 -27.13 8.38 7.75
C GLN A 111 -26.76 9.86 7.80
N ASN A 112 -27.61 10.74 7.26
CA ASN A 112 -27.45 12.19 7.29
C ASN A 112 -26.09 12.65 6.71
N ASN A 113 -25.65 12.02 5.62
CA ASN A 113 -24.36 12.25 4.98
C ASN A 113 -23.16 12.10 5.93
N SER A 114 -23.20 11.07 6.79
CA SER A 114 -22.07 10.74 7.68
C SER A 114 -20.76 10.64 6.89
N GLY A 115 -19.66 11.08 7.50
CA GLY A 115 -18.36 11.06 6.82
C GLY A 115 -17.94 9.67 6.33
N GLU A 116 -18.30 8.63 7.08
CA GLU A 116 -18.05 7.23 6.74
C GLU A 116 -18.89 6.78 5.54
N SER A 117 -20.20 7.05 5.53
CA SER A 117 -21.07 6.69 4.41
C SER A 117 -20.70 7.41 3.12
N VAL A 118 -20.37 8.70 3.20
CA VAL A 118 -19.87 9.50 2.06
C VAL A 118 -18.56 8.94 1.52
N THR A 119 -17.65 8.53 2.40
CA THR A 119 -16.37 7.93 2.01
C THR A 119 -16.57 6.56 1.35
N ALA A 120 -17.48 5.73 1.88
CA ALA A 120 -17.85 4.45 1.27
C ALA A 120 -18.50 4.66 -0.11
N HIS A 121 -19.40 5.64 -0.23
CA HIS A 121 -20.06 5.99 -1.48
C HIS A 121 -19.03 6.41 -2.54
N LEU A 122 -18.10 7.30 -2.18
CA LEU A 122 -16.98 7.70 -3.05
C LEU A 122 -16.09 6.52 -3.44
N ALA A 123 -15.76 5.62 -2.51
CA ALA A 123 -14.94 4.45 -2.80
C ALA A 123 -15.57 3.56 -3.88
N ALA A 124 -16.87 3.26 -3.76
CA ALA A 124 -17.56 2.45 -4.75
C ALA A 124 -17.80 3.21 -6.08
N ALA A 125 -17.96 4.54 -6.07
CA ALA A 125 -17.98 5.36 -7.28
C ALA A 125 -16.63 5.30 -8.04
N MET A 126 -15.52 5.41 -7.32
CA MET A 126 -14.17 5.31 -7.90
C MET A 126 -13.87 3.89 -8.40
N ALA A 127 -14.36 2.86 -7.71
CA ALA A 127 -14.29 1.48 -8.21
C ALA A 127 -15.06 1.30 -9.53
N LEU A 128 -16.25 1.92 -9.65
CA LEU A 128 -17.04 1.92 -10.88
C LEU A 128 -16.29 2.60 -12.02
N VAL A 129 -15.71 3.77 -11.79
CA VAL A 129 -14.86 4.46 -12.78
C VAL A 129 -13.70 3.56 -13.21
N GLY A 130 -13.01 2.91 -12.26
CA GLY A 130 -11.91 1.98 -12.57
C GLY A 130 -12.34 0.81 -13.45
N LEU A 131 -13.52 0.23 -13.19
CA LEU A 131 -14.08 -0.87 -13.98
C LEU A 131 -14.51 -0.40 -15.39
N LEU A 132 -15.10 0.79 -15.50
CA LEU A 132 -15.44 1.40 -16.80
C LEU A 132 -14.19 1.69 -17.65
N VAL A 133 -13.12 2.21 -17.02
CA VAL A 133 -11.82 2.39 -17.68
C VAL A 133 -11.25 1.05 -18.14
N TRP A 134 -11.38 0.00 -17.33
CA TRP A 134 -10.98 -1.35 -17.71
C TRP A 134 -11.74 -1.84 -18.95
N ILE A 135 -13.07 -1.65 -18.99
CA ILE A 135 -13.91 -2.02 -20.14
C ILE A 135 -13.48 -1.26 -21.39
N LEU A 136 -13.32 0.06 -21.29
CA LEU A 136 -12.90 0.92 -22.40
C LEU A 136 -11.53 0.51 -22.95
N ALA A 137 -10.55 0.32 -22.08
CA ALA A 137 -9.22 -0.13 -22.46
C ALA A 137 -9.27 -1.53 -23.07
N ARG A 138 -9.94 -2.49 -22.42
CA ARG A 138 -10.03 -3.86 -22.93
C ARG A 138 -10.71 -3.96 -24.29
N ALA A 139 -11.72 -3.13 -24.54
CA ALA A 139 -12.39 -3.05 -25.83
C ALA A 139 -11.53 -2.38 -26.92
N SER A 140 -10.66 -1.45 -26.52
CA SER A 140 -9.80 -0.67 -27.45
C SER A 140 -8.50 -1.38 -27.83
N TYR A 141 -8.05 -2.35 -27.04
CA TYR A 141 -6.81 -3.09 -27.28
C TYR A 141 -7.08 -4.43 -28.01
N PRO A 142 -6.61 -4.60 -29.27
CA PRO A 142 -6.80 -5.83 -30.03
C PRO A 142 -6.01 -7.02 -29.46
N ALA A 143 -6.41 -8.24 -29.81
CA ALA A 143 -5.80 -9.48 -29.31
C ALA A 143 -4.39 -9.77 -29.85
N ARG A 144 -3.90 -8.99 -30.82
CA ARG A 144 -2.55 -9.11 -31.38
C ARG A 144 -1.80 -7.80 -31.12
N MET A 145 -0.79 -7.84 -30.28
CA MET A 145 0.15 -6.74 -30.07
C MET A 145 1.58 -7.28 -30.07
N THR A 146 2.49 -6.41 -30.48
CA THR A 146 3.94 -6.60 -30.56
C THR A 146 4.56 -6.92 -29.20
N ALA A 147 5.56 -7.80 -29.20
CA ALA A 147 6.31 -8.22 -28.01
C ALA A 147 7.02 -7.03 -27.32
N GLY A 148 6.98 -6.99 -25.98
CA GLY A 148 7.67 -5.97 -25.19
C GLY A 148 7.10 -5.65 -23.79
N GLY A 149 6.17 -6.45 -23.28
CA GLY A 149 5.49 -6.20 -22.02
C GLY A 149 6.23 -6.69 -20.77
N SER A 150 6.37 -5.83 -19.77
CA SER A 150 6.95 -6.15 -18.46
C SER A 150 5.88 -6.21 -17.39
N GLN A 151 5.73 -7.39 -16.79
CA GLN A 151 4.86 -7.60 -15.63
C GLN A 151 5.29 -6.78 -14.41
N LEU A 152 6.60 -6.58 -14.22
CA LEU A 152 7.13 -5.74 -13.14
C LEU A 152 6.55 -4.33 -13.20
N PHE A 153 6.44 -3.77 -14.41
CA PHE A 153 5.87 -2.46 -14.60
C PHE A 153 4.36 -2.42 -14.29
N THR A 154 3.61 -3.45 -14.69
CA THR A 154 2.17 -3.56 -14.35
C THR A 154 1.93 -3.49 -12.84
N LEU A 155 2.82 -4.08 -12.05
CA LEU A 155 2.72 -4.07 -10.59
C LEU A 155 3.06 -2.73 -9.98
N LEU A 156 4.10 -2.08 -10.50
CA LEU A 156 4.46 -0.72 -10.12
C LEU A 156 3.27 0.22 -10.39
N ALA A 157 2.66 0.11 -11.57
CA ALA A 157 1.46 0.86 -11.91
C ALA A 157 0.28 0.52 -10.98
N ALA A 158 0.04 -0.77 -10.68
CA ALA A 158 -1.07 -1.20 -9.83
C ALA A 158 -0.92 -0.71 -8.39
N PHE A 159 0.30 -0.79 -7.86
CA PHE A 159 0.64 -0.28 -6.56
C PHE A 159 0.45 1.25 -6.46
N ALA A 160 0.92 1.99 -7.47
CA ALA A 160 0.72 3.43 -7.54
C ALA A 160 -0.76 3.81 -7.67
N ALA A 161 -1.53 3.08 -8.49
CA ALA A 161 -2.98 3.28 -8.62
C ALA A 161 -3.69 3.03 -7.28
N LEU A 162 -3.37 1.95 -6.58
CA LEU A 162 -3.94 1.65 -5.26
C LEU A 162 -3.57 2.72 -4.23
N SER A 163 -2.36 3.25 -4.28
CA SER A 163 -1.91 4.35 -3.42
C SER A 163 -2.68 5.65 -3.69
N VAL A 164 -2.93 5.98 -4.96
CA VAL A 164 -3.78 7.12 -5.35
C VAL A 164 -5.22 6.92 -4.92
N PHE A 165 -5.79 5.73 -5.15
CA PHE A 165 -7.14 5.38 -4.71
C PHE A 165 -7.29 5.56 -3.21
N ALA A 166 -6.34 5.02 -2.45
CA ALA A 166 -6.34 5.16 -1.01
C ALA A 166 -6.22 6.65 -0.64
N LEU A 167 -5.26 7.40 -1.17
CA LEU A 167 -5.12 8.84 -0.88
C LEU A 167 -6.42 9.64 -1.11
N LEU A 168 -7.18 9.33 -2.15
CA LEU A 168 -8.51 9.92 -2.40
C LEU A 168 -9.48 9.67 -1.24
N LEU A 169 -9.53 8.43 -0.73
CA LEU A 169 -10.38 8.07 0.41
C LEU A 169 -9.92 8.75 1.69
N PHE A 170 -8.60 8.85 1.91
CA PHE A 170 -8.07 9.55 3.08
C PHE A 170 -8.42 11.05 3.06
N GLY A 171 -8.38 11.68 1.89
CA GLY A 171 -8.82 13.08 1.74
C GLY A 171 -10.29 13.28 2.16
N SER A 172 -11.17 12.33 1.80
CA SER A 172 -12.55 12.34 2.27
C SER A 172 -12.64 12.25 3.80
N HIS A 173 -11.81 11.41 4.42
CA HIS A 173 -11.74 11.31 5.88
C HIS A 173 -11.31 12.62 6.56
N VAL A 174 -10.32 13.35 6.04
CA VAL A 174 -9.90 14.66 6.58
C VAL A 174 -11.05 15.66 6.58
N THR A 175 -11.83 15.71 5.50
CA THR A 175 -13.00 16.59 5.42
C THR A 175 -14.11 16.14 6.37
N ALA A 176 -14.32 14.83 6.51
CA ALA A 176 -15.32 14.24 7.41
C ALA A 176 -15.05 14.52 8.89
N THR A 177 -13.79 14.46 9.32
CA THR A 177 -13.38 14.75 10.70
C THR A 177 -13.17 16.23 10.98
N SER A 178 -13.43 17.10 9.99
CA SER A 178 -13.23 18.55 10.07
C SER A 178 -11.81 18.99 10.45
N GLN A 179 -10.79 18.12 10.29
CA GLN A 179 -9.42 18.46 10.66
C GLN A 179 -8.70 19.36 9.64
N TRP A 180 -9.33 19.62 8.50
CA TRP A 180 -8.82 20.50 7.45
C TRP A 180 -8.56 21.95 7.93
N ILE A 181 -9.22 22.43 8.99
CA ILE A 181 -8.98 23.76 9.59
C ILE A 181 -7.72 23.83 10.47
N ALA A 182 -7.08 22.70 10.75
CA ALA A 182 -6.01 22.65 11.75
C ALA A 182 -4.80 23.57 11.44
N PHE A 183 -4.55 23.84 10.16
CA PHE A 183 -3.48 24.73 9.71
C PHE A 183 -4.00 25.65 8.61
N PRO A 184 -4.01 26.97 8.81
CA PRO A 184 -4.48 27.94 7.83
C PRO A 184 -3.45 28.25 6.73
N ASP A 185 -2.20 27.81 6.88
CA ASP A 185 -1.10 28.00 5.93
C ASP A 185 -0.83 26.76 5.05
N TRP A 186 -0.16 27.03 3.94
CA TRP A 186 0.33 26.04 2.98
C TRP A 186 1.58 26.61 2.28
N PRO A 187 2.64 25.82 1.99
CA PRO A 187 2.74 24.36 2.16
C PRO A 187 3.08 23.90 3.59
N LEU A 188 3.50 24.85 4.44
CA LEU A 188 3.81 24.60 5.85
C LEU A 188 2.53 24.38 6.67
N MET A 189 2.71 23.97 7.93
CA MET A 189 1.66 23.73 8.92
C MET A 189 2.03 24.51 10.19
N ASN A 190 1.63 25.78 10.23
CA ASN A 190 2.06 26.83 11.15
C ASN A 190 3.59 27.03 11.14
N GLY A 191 4.15 27.20 9.94
CA GLY A 191 5.59 27.46 9.78
C GLY A 191 6.50 26.22 9.90
N SER A 192 5.94 25.03 10.09
CA SER A 192 6.69 23.77 10.14
C SER A 192 6.21 22.75 9.09
N LEU A 193 7.14 21.98 8.52
CA LEU A 193 6.80 20.78 7.72
C LEU A 193 6.48 19.57 8.61
N PHE A 194 6.89 19.63 9.88
CA PHE A 194 6.74 18.56 10.86
C PHE A 194 6.15 19.13 12.17
N PRO A 195 4.87 19.56 12.15
CA PRO A 195 4.19 20.00 13.37
C PRO A 195 4.00 18.82 14.34
N ALA A 196 3.76 19.13 15.60
CA ALA A 196 3.34 18.12 16.57
C ALA A 196 1.98 17.53 16.18
N LEU A 197 1.89 16.20 16.14
CA LEU A 197 0.64 15.48 15.90
C LEU A 197 -0.23 15.51 17.15
N THR A 198 -1.50 15.87 16.96
CA THR A 198 -2.55 15.82 17.98
C THR A 198 -3.81 15.24 17.36
N ASP A 199 -4.72 14.74 18.19
CA ASP A 199 -6.02 14.21 17.74
C ASP A 199 -6.81 15.22 16.88
N ALA A 200 -6.58 16.52 17.08
CA ALA A 200 -7.25 17.60 16.36
C ALA A 200 -6.65 17.90 14.97
N ASN A 201 -5.40 17.48 14.70
CA ASN A 201 -4.68 17.88 13.49
C ASN A 201 -4.10 16.71 12.67
N SER A 202 -4.09 15.50 13.23
CA SER A 202 -3.29 14.43 12.69
C SER A 202 -3.71 13.96 11.31
N ALA A 203 -5.01 13.82 11.03
CA ALA A 203 -5.50 13.46 9.71
C ALA A 203 -5.06 14.49 8.65
N HIS A 204 -5.06 15.78 9.00
CA HIS A 204 -4.62 16.85 8.11
C HIS A 204 -3.10 16.76 7.82
N VAL A 205 -2.27 16.60 8.86
CA VAL A 205 -0.80 16.44 8.71
C VAL A 205 -0.48 15.19 7.89
N ILE A 206 -1.06 14.06 8.27
CA ILE A 206 -0.82 12.76 7.65
C ILE A 206 -1.25 12.77 6.19
N HIS A 207 -2.35 13.44 5.85
CA HIS A 207 -2.81 13.53 4.47
C HIS A 207 -1.78 14.24 3.59
N ARG A 208 -1.22 15.34 4.07
CA ARG A 208 -0.17 16.09 3.35
C ARG A 208 1.09 15.24 3.17
N TRP A 209 1.53 14.53 4.20
CA TRP A 209 2.71 13.64 4.10
C TRP A 209 2.46 12.46 3.16
N ILE A 210 1.31 11.79 3.27
CA ILE A 210 0.94 10.68 2.36
C ILE A 210 0.84 11.22 0.94
N ALA A 211 0.23 12.39 0.70
CA ALA A 211 0.15 13.00 -0.62
C ALA A 211 1.56 13.21 -1.22
N ALA A 212 2.52 13.69 -0.44
CA ALA A 212 3.90 13.82 -0.90
C ALA A 212 4.53 12.47 -1.28
N VAL A 213 4.35 11.43 -0.45
CA VAL A 213 4.87 10.08 -0.72
C VAL A 213 4.22 9.48 -1.97
N VAL A 214 2.90 9.59 -2.12
CA VAL A 214 2.17 9.12 -3.30
C VAL A 214 2.61 9.87 -4.55
N GLY A 215 2.87 11.19 -4.45
CA GLY A 215 3.43 11.98 -5.54
C GLY A 215 4.80 11.44 -6.00
N ILE A 216 5.68 11.08 -5.06
CA ILE A 216 6.96 10.43 -5.37
C ILE A 216 6.75 9.07 -6.06
N ILE A 217 5.79 8.26 -5.59
CA ILE A 217 5.46 6.97 -6.21
C ILE A 217 4.97 7.17 -7.67
N VAL A 218 4.05 8.10 -7.89
CA VAL A 218 3.52 8.42 -9.24
C VAL A 218 4.64 8.93 -10.15
N ALA A 219 5.49 9.83 -9.67
CA ALA A 219 6.65 10.32 -10.43
C ALA A 219 7.65 9.19 -10.75
N GLY A 220 7.92 8.31 -9.79
CA GLY A 220 8.76 7.13 -9.97
C GLY A 220 8.22 6.17 -11.03
N VAL A 221 6.90 5.94 -11.05
CA VAL A 221 6.23 5.15 -12.09
C VAL A 221 6.33 5.83 -13.46
N ALA A 222 6.20 7.15 -13.54
CA ALA A 222 6.39 7.88 -14.80
C ALA A 222 7.83 7.78 -15.32
N VAL A 223 8.83 7.93 -14.45
CA VAL A 223 10.24 7.72 -14.82
C VAL A 223 10.47 6.26 -15.27
N ALA A 224 9.90 5.29 -14.56
CA ALA A 224 9.99 3.88 -14.94
C ALA A 224 9.30 3.62 -16.30
N ALA A 225 8.16 4.26 -16.57
CA ALA A 225 7.47 4.18 -17.86
C ALA A 225 8.37 4.68 -19.00
N LEU A 226 8.99 5.85 -18.81
CA LEU A 226 9.88 6.46 -19.80
C LEU A 226 11.16 5.66 -20.04
N ARG A 227 11.74 5.07 -18.98
CA ARG A 227 13.01 4.31 -19.07
C ARG A 227 12.82 2.87 -19.53
N LEU A 228 11.82 2.17 -18.98
CA LEU A 228 11.61 0.75 -19.23
C LEU A 228 10.68 0.49 -20.42
N ARG A 229 9.84 1.47 -20.79
CA ARG A 229 8.85 1.33 -21.86
C ARG A 229 8.89 2.49 -22.88
N PRO A 230 10.08 2.89 -23.39
CA PRO A 230 10.20 4.03 -24.30
C PRO A 230 9.42 3.87 -25.62
N ARG A 231 9.11 2.62 -26.00
CA ARG A 231 8.37 2.30 -27.24
C ARG A 231 6.84 2.26 -27.07
N SER A 232 6.31 2.24 -25.84
CA SER A 232 4.85 2.26 -25.60
C SER A 232 4.35 3.69 -25.36
N SER A 233 3.85 4.32 -26.42
CA SER A 233 3.24 5.66 -26.35
C SER A 233 2.05 5.76 -25.38
N PRO A 234 1.12 4.77 -25.30
CA PRO A 234 0.02 4.83 -24.34
C PRO A 234 0.47 4.78 -22.87
N ILE A 235 1.41 3.89 -22.52
CA ILE A 235 1.95 3.79 -21.16
C ILE A 235 2.62 5.10 -20.75
N ALA A 236 3.47 5.66 -21.62
CA ALA A 236 4.15 6.92 -21.35
C ALA A 236 3.15 8.07 -21.16
N ARG A 237 2.15 8.21 -22.04
CA ARG A 237 1.15 9.29 -21.96
C ARG A 237 0.33 9.22 -20.67
N LEU A 238 -0.14 8.04 -20.28
CA LEU A 238 -0.93 7.85 -19.06
C LEU A 238 -0.10 8.14 -17.80
N ALA A 239 1.12 7.59 -17.73
CA ALA A 239 1.99 7.77 -16.57
C ALA A 239 2.49 9.22 -16.42
N VAL A 240 2.92 9.85 -17.51
CA VAL A 240 3.35 11.26 -17.51
C VAL A 240 2.17 12.18 -17.24
N GLY A 241 1.00 11.93 -17.83
CA GLY A 241 -0.21 12.70 -17.56
C GLY A 241 -0.56 12.71 -16.07
N ALA A 242 -0.57 11.53 -15.42
CA ALA A 242 -0.80 11.44 -13.98
C ALA A 242 0.27 12.18 -13.18
N ALA A 243 1.55 12.03 -13.53
CA ALA A 243 2.66 12.70 -12.84
C ALA A 243 2.66 14.23 -13.00
N VAL A 244 2.17 14.76 -14.11
CA VAL A 244 2.02 16.21 -14.34
C VAL A 244 0.82 16.78 -13.60
N LEU A 245 -0.30 16.05 -13.57
CA LEU A 245 -1.51 16.49 -12.87
C LEU A 245 -1.37 16.42 -11.35
N PHE A 246 -0.52 15.54 -10.81
CA PHE A 246 -0.38 15.35 -9.36
C PHE A 246 0.16 16.60 -8.62
N PRO A 247 1.20 17.31 -9.07
CA PRO A 247 1.60 18.58 -8.50
C PRO A 247 0.50 19.65 -8.55
N ILE A 248 -0.27 19.70 -9.64
CA ILE A 248 -1.42 20.61 -9.78
C ILE A 248 -2.47 20.27 -8.71
N GLN A 249 -2.76 18.98 -8.52
CA GLN A 249 -3.66 18.50 -7.46
C GLN A 249 -3.20 18.91 -6.06
N ALA A 250 -1.90 18.85 -5.78
CA ALA A 250 -1.34 19.30 -4.51
C ALA A 250 -1.51 20.80 -4.29
N VAL A 251 -1.30 21.62 -5.34
CA VAL A 251 -1.55 23.08 -5.29
C VAL A 251 -3.03 23.37 -5.06
N VAL A 252 -3.93 22.68 -5.76
CA VAL A 252 -5.38 22.82 -5.53
C VAL A 252 -5.77 22.38 -4.12
N GLY A 253 -5.10 21.37 -3.54
CA GLY A 253 -5.24 21.00 -2.13
C GLY A 253 -4.78 22.11 -1.18
N GLY A 254 -3.72 22.84 -1.52
CA GLY A 254 -3.32 24.05 -0.81
C GLY A 254 -4.36 25.16 -0.92
N LEU A 255 -4.95 25.37 -2.10
CA LEU A 255 -6.03 26.35 -2.31
C LEU A 255 -7.27 26.01 -1.49
N GLN A 256 -7.60 24.73 -1.27
CA GLN A 256 -8.68 24.36 -0.36
C GLN A 256 -8.47 24.89 1.05
N VAL A 257 -7.23 24.82 1.56
CA VAL A 257 -6.87 25.37 2.87
C VAL A 257 -6.97 26.89 2.86
N LEU A 258 -6.32 27.54 1.87
CA LEU A 258 -6.24 29.00 1.77
C LEU A 258 -7.59 29.68 1.52
N THR A 259 -8.56 28.97 0.93
CA THR A 259 -9.90 29.48 0.63
C THR A 259 -10.96 29.04 1.62
N GLY A 260 -10.58 28.34 2.71
CA GLY A 260 -11.51 27.87 3.72
C GLY A 260 -12.55 26.87 3.19
N LEU A 261 -12.14 25.93 2.35
CA LEU A 261 -13.01 25.00 1.62
C LEU A 261 -14.10 25.68 0.78
N SER A 262 -13.75 26.73 0.04
CA SER A 262 -14.68 27.30 -0.94
C SER A 262 -15.21 26.21 -1.90
N GLY A 263 -16.50 26.25 -2.26
CA GLY A 263 -17.14 25.17 -3.01
C GLY A 263 -16.43 24.83 -4.33
N TRP A 264 -15.96 25.84 -5.06
CA TRP A 264 -15.21 25.63 -6.30
C TRP A 264 -13.86 24.92 -6.07
N SER A 265 -13.15 25.22 -4.98
CA SER A 265 -11.86 24.59 -4.67
C SER A 265 -12.02 23.10 -4.33
N GLN A 266 -13.08 22.74 -3.59
CA GLN A 266 -13.44 21.36 -3.28
C GLN A 266 -13.75 20.58 -4.57
N VAL A 267 -14.54 21.18 -5.47
CA VAL A 267 -14.93 20.59 -6.75
C VAL A 267 -13.71 20.31 -7.62
N ILE A 268 -12.84 21.30 -7.81
CA ILE A 268 -11.63 21.12 -8.63
C ILE A 268 -10.72 20.06 -8.02
N HIS A 269 -10.56 20.05 -6.69
CA HIS A 269 -9.69 19.08 -6.05
C HIS A 269 -10.17 17.64 -6.24
N LEU A 270 -11.44 17.33 -6.00
CA LEU A 270 -11.88 15.95 -6.18
C LEU A 270 -11.96 15.58 -7.66
N ALA A 271 -12.39 16.49 -8.54
CA ALA A 271 -12.46 16.22 -9.98
C ALA A 271 -11.09 15.88 -10.56
N LEU A 272 -10.06 16.68 -10.23
CA LEU A 272 -8.69 16.43 -10.66
C LEU A 272 -8.14 15.14 -10.03
N GLY A 273 -8.46 14.86 -8.77
CA GLY A 273 -8.17 13.58 -8.12
C GLY A 273 -8.77 12.37 -8.86
N ALA A 274 -10.04 12.45 -9.26
CA ALA A 274 -10.74 11.41 -10.02
C ALA A 274 -10.13 11.22 -11.43
N VAL A 275 -9.68 12.29 -12.08
CA VAL A 275 -8.93 12.21 -13.35
C VAL A 275 -7.59 11.50 -13.17
N ILE A 276 -6.82 11.84 -12.13
CA ILE A 276 -5.56 11.14 -11.82
C ILE A 276 -5.81 9.65 -11.57
N TRP A 277 -6.84 9.30 -10.80
CA TRP A 277 -7.26 7.92 -10.61
C TRP A 277 -7.60 7.21 -11.93
N THR A 278 -8.36 7.86 -12.80
CA THR A 278 -8.72 7.34 -14.14
C THR A 278 -7.48 7.05 -14.99
N LEU A 279 -6.51 7.97 -15.00
CA LEU A 279 -5.24 7.79 -15.71
C LEU A 279 -4.42 6.62 -15.14
N MET A 280 -4.35 6.50 -13.81
CA MET A 280 -3.64 5.42 -13.14
C MET A 280 -4.31 4.06 -13.35
N ALA A 281 -5.63 3.98 -13.24
CA ALA A 281 -6.39 2.78 -13.57
C ALA A 281 -6.16 2.38 -15.04
N GLY A 282 -6.21 3.35 -15.96
CA GLY A 282 -5.89 3.12 -17.38
C GLY A 282 -4.48 2.58 -17.58
N LEU A 283 -3.48 3.16 -16.89
CA LEU A 283 -2.09 2.75 -16.96
C LEU A 283 -1.92 1.28 -16.54
N VAL A 284 -2.57 0.87 -15.45
CA VAL A 284 -2.55 -0.52 -14.98
C VAL A 284 -3.11 -1.47 -16.03
N VAL A 285 -4.26 -1.14 -16.61
CA VAL A 285 -4.92 -2.02 -17.58
C VAL A 285 -4.11 -2.13 -18.85
N VAL A 286 -3.61 -1.00 -19.37
CA VAL A 286 -2.76 -1.00 -20.58
C VAL A 286 -1.47 -1.78 -20.33
N ALA A 287 -0.79 -1.54 -19.20
CA ALA A 287 0.42 -2.26 -18.84
C ALA A 287 0.16 -3.78 -18.73
N TYR A 288 -0.95 -4.17 -18.11
CA TYR A 288 -1.38 -5.56 -18.00
C TYR A 288 -1.63 -6.21 -19.36
N LEU A 289 -2.36 -5.53 -20.25
CA LEU A 289 -2.69 -6.05 -21.57
C LEU A 289 -1.44 -6.21 -22.44
N GLU A 290 -0.52 -5.25 -22.43
CA GLU A 290 0.76 -5.35 -23.15
C GLU A 290 1.68 -6.43 -22.58
N ALA A 291 1.69 -6.62 -21.25
CA ALA A 291 2.42 -7.71 -20.60
C ALA A 291 1.91 -9.08 -21.06
N ARG A 292 0.59 -9.27 -21.04
CA ARG A 292 -0.03 -10.54 -21.41
C ARG A 292 0.13 -10.88 -22.90
N SER A 293 0.07 -9.89 -23.79
CA SER A 293 0.29 -10.13 -25.22
C SER A 293 1.72 -10.54 -25.51
N ALA A 294 2.71 -9.97 -24.80
CA ALA A 294 4.11 -10.34 -24.97
C ALA A 294 4.39 -11.79 -24.57
N SER A 295 3.85 -12.25 -23.45
CA SER A 295 3.98 -13.66 -23.03
C SER A 295 3.37 -14.63 -24.05
N ALA A 296 2.22 -14.28 -24.64
CA ALA A 296 1.56 -15.12 -25.65
C ALA A 296 2.36 -15.21 -26.97
N VAL A 297 2.98 -14.11 -27.41
CA VAL A 297 3.84 -14.11 -28.62
C VAL A 297 5.10 -14.94 -28.40
N ALA A 298 5.76 -14.79 -27.24
CA ALA A 298 6.97 -15.56 -26.92
C ALA A 298 6.71 -17.08 -26.90
N LEU A 299 5.55 -17.51 -26.38
CA LEU A 299 5.15 -18.92 -26.41
C LEU A 299 4.87 -19.42 -27.83
N ALA A 300 4.24 -18.59 -28.68
CA ALA A 300 3.96 -18.95 -30.07
C ALA A 300 5.23 -19.02 -30.93
N GLU A 301 6.20 -18.12 -30.71
CA GLU A 301 7.50 -18.15 -31.38
C GLU A 301 8.33 -19.36 -30.94
N ALA A 302 8.27 -19.75 -29.68
CA ALA A 302 8.92 -20.97 -29.18
C ALA A 302 8.34 -22.24 -29.82
N ASP A 303 7.02 -22.38 -29.88
CA ASP A 303 6.32 -23.51 -30.52
C ASP A 303 6.56 -23.56 -32.04
N ALA A 304 6.66 -22.39 -32.70
CA ALA A 304 6.99 -22.31 -34.12
C ALA A 304 8.47 -22.67 -34.42
N GLY A 305 9.39 -22.26 -33.54
CA GLY A 305 10.80 -22.62 -33.62
C GLY A 305 11.02 -24.13 -33.50
N ASP A 306 10.34 -24.76 -32.54
CA ASP A 306 10.42 -26.21 -32.28
C ASP A 306 9.89 -27.03 -33.49
N ARG A 307 8.83 -26.53 -34.15
CA ARG A 307 8.29 -27.15 -35.39
C ARG A 307 9.15 -26.93 -36.62
N ALA A 308 9.88 -25.81 -36.71
CA ALA A 308 10.70 -25.47 -37.87
C ALA A 308 12.04 -26.23 -37.88
N THR A 309 12.54 -26.67 -36.72
CA THR A 309 13.84 -27.36 -36.63
C THR A 309 13.81 -28.85 -36.98
N GLY A 310 12.65 -29.47 -37.23
CA GLY A 310 12.53 -30.80 -37.86
C GLY A 310 13.35 -31.94 -37.23
N GLY A 311 13.86 -31.76 -36.01
CA GLY A 311 14.60 -32.80 -35.30
C GLY A 311 13.63 -33.89 -34.88
N PRO A 312 14.04 -35.17 -34.89
CA PRO A 312 13.24 -36.19 -34.21
C PRO A 312 13.00 -35.67 -32.80
N SER A 313 11.77 -35.83 -32.29
CA SER A 313 11.45 -35.58 -30.89
C SER A 313 12.47 -36.35 -30.05
N SER A 314 13.59 -35.71 -29.71
CA SER A 314 14.56 -36.24 -28.78
C SER A 314 13.79 -36.20 -27.49
N GLY A 315 13.24 -37.36 -27.12
CA GLY A 315 12.75 -37.60 -25.79
C GLY A 315 13.82 -37.08 -24.86
N HIS A 316 13.56 -35.92 -24.27
CA HIS A 316 14.23 -35.57 -23.04
C HIS A 316 13.71 -36.59 -22.04
N GLU A 317 14.41 -37.72 -21.97
CA GLU A 317 14.52 -38.53 -20.78
C GLU A 317 15.19 -37.67 -19.68
N ASP A 318 14.53 -36.59 -19.26
CA ASP A 318 14.67 -36.07 -17.90
C ASP A 318 13.50 -36.65 -17.10
N GLY A 319 13.59 -37.97 -16.92
CA GLY A 319 12.84 -38.73 -15.93
C GLY A 319 13.30 -38.41 -14.50
N ALA A 320 13.49 -37.14 -14.16
CA ALA A 320 13.25 -36.72 -12.79
C ALA A 320 11.74 -36.66 -12.67
N ALA A 321 11.12 -37.73 -12.18
CA ALA A 321 9.70 -37.81 -11.91
C ALA A 321 9.23 -36.50 -11.26
N GLN A 322 8.62 -35.61 -12.05
CA GLN A 322 7.93 -34.46 -11.51
C GLN A 322 6.76 -35.05 -10.75
N HIS A 323 6.95 -35.24 -9.44
CA HIS A 323 5.86 -35.62 -8.56
C HIS A 323 4.70 -34.66 -8.87
N PRO A 324 3.51 -35.18 -9.22
CA PRO A 324 2.37 -34.30 -9.49
C PRO A 324 2.21 -33.39 -8.28
N HIS A 325 2.46 -32.09 -8.48
CA HIS A 325 2.40 -31.12 -7.40
C HIS A 325 1.04 -31.22 -6.74
N THR A 326 1.01 -31.69 -5.51
CA THR A 326 -0.24 -31.82 -4.79
C THR A 326 -0.77 -30.43 -4.48
N THR A 327 -2.09 -30.31 -4.25
CA THR A 327 -2.68 -29.06 -3.75
C THR A 327 -1.96 -28.57 -2.50
N LYS A 328 -1.49 -29.51 -1.66
CA LYS A 328 -0.71 -29.22 -0.45
C LYS A 328 0.65 -28.57 -0.76
N ASP A 329 1.37 -29.06 -1.78
CA ASP A 329 2.64 -28.50 -2.21
C ASP A 329 2.46 -27.08 -2.77
N THR A 330 1.40 -26.87 -3.55
CA THR A 330 1.03 -25.55 -4.06
C THR A 330 0.75 -24.57 -2.91
N ILE A 331 -0.11 -24.94 -1.95
CA ILE A 331 -0.42 -24.11 -0.78
C ILE A 331 0.85 -23.79 0.01
N ARG A 332 1.71 -24.79 0.24
CA ARG A 332 2.98 -24.61 0.95
C ARG A 332 3.89 -23.61 0.22
N ALA A 333 3.95 -23.66 -1.10
CA ALA A 333 4.74 -22.75 -1.90
C ALA A 333 4.25 -21.29 -1.78
N TYR A 334 2.93 -21.06 -1.86
CA TYR A 334 2.35 -19.72 -1.64
C TYR A 334 2.54 -19.21 -0.20
N VAL A 335 2.36 -20.07 0.80
CA VAL A 335 2.64 -19.71 2.20
C VAL A 335 4.12 -19.38 2.41
N ALA A 336 5.03 -20.07 1.73
CA ALA A 336 6.45 -19.76 1.81
C ALA A 336 6.80 -18.37 1.24
N LEU A 337 6.06 -17.87 0.23
CA LEU A 337 6.23 -16.53 -0.32
C LEU A 337 5.94 -15.42 0.70
N THR A 338 5.03 -15.65 1.67
CA THR A 338 4.67 -14.65 2.68
C THR A 338 5.70 -14.51 3.81
N LYS A 339 6.61 -15.49 3.94
CA LYS A 339 7.67 -15.56 4.97
C LYS A 339 7.12 -15.45 6.40
N PRO A 340 6.32 -16.42 6.89
CA PRO A 340 5.61 -16.35 8.18
C PRO A 340 6.52 -16.09 9.39
N ARG A 341 7.75 -16.62 9.38
CA ARG A 341 8.74 -16.37 10.46
C ARG A 341 9.15 -14.91 10.59
N ILE A 342 9.16 -14.16 9.48
CA ILE A 342 9.44 -12.72 9.51
C ILE A 342 8.22 -11.97 10.05
N ILE A 343 7.02 -12.41 9.68
CA ILE A 343 5.76 -11.83 10.15
C ILE A 343 5.65 -11.97 11.66
N GLU A 344 5.91 -13.14 12.22
CA GLU A 344 5.91 -13.38 13.68
C GLU A 344 6.77 -12.35 14.43
N LEU A 345 7.97 -12.06 13.91
CA LEU A 345 8.87 -11.07 14.49
C LEU A 345 8.31 -9.64 14.42
N LEU A 346 7.53 -9.30 13.38
CA LEU A 346 6.86 -8.00 13.28
C LEU A 346 5.75 -7.87 14.33
N LEU A 347 4.97 -8.94 14.56
CA LEU A 347 3.86 -8.96 15.52
C LEU A 347 4.32 -8.77 16.98
N VAL A 348 5.54 -9.21 17.32
CA VAL A 348 6.16 -8.98 18.64
C VAL A 348 6.23 -7.51 19.01
N THR A 349 6.30 -6.62 18.02
CA THR A 349 6.37 -5.17 18.27
C THR A 349 5.01 -4.47 18.21
N THR A 350 4.06 -5.04 17.47
CA THR A 350 2.71 -4.47 17.31
C THR A 350 1.89 -4.57 18.58
N VAL A 351 1.75 -5.76 19.18
CA VAL A 351 0.86 -5.97 20.34
C VAL A 351 1.29 -5.13 21.55
N PRO A 352 2.58 -5.07 21.94
CA PRO A 352 2.99 -4.22 23.06
C PRO A 352 2.76 -2.73 22.81
N ALA A 353 2.87 -2.27 21.55
CA ALA A 353 2.50 -0.90 21.19
C ALA A 353 0.99 -0.66 21.37
N MET A 354 0.14 -1.63 21.00
CA MET A 354 -1.31 -1.60 21.24
C MET A 354 -1.65 -1.61 22.74
N VAL A 355 -0.91 -2.37 23.55
CA VAL A 355 -1.08 -2.36 25.01
C VAL A 355 -0.72 -0.98 25.57
N LEU A 356 0.44 -0.42 25.20
CA LEU A 356 0.85 0.91 25.65
C LEU A 356 -0.16 1.99 25.23
N ALA A 357 -0.71 1.87 24.02
CA ALA A 357 -1.71 2.78 23.47
C ALA A 357 -3.02 2.82 24.27
N THR A 358 -3.38 1.76 25.02
CA THR A 358 -4.58 1.76 25.87
C THR A 358 -4.59 2.88 26.91
N ARG A 359 -3.42 3.39 27.30
CA ARG A 359 -3.31 4.53 28.22
C ARG A 359 -3.94 5.82 27.67
N GLN A 360 -4.05 5.94 26.35
CA GLN A 360 -4.68 7.09 25.69
C GLN A 360 -6.19 6.91 25.52
N VAL A 361 -6.71 5.70 25.74
CA VAL A 361 -8.14 5.39 25.64
C VAL A 361 -8.61 4.70 26.93
N PRO A 362 -8.68 5.43 28.07
CA PRO A 362 -9.07 4.86 29.35
C PRO A 362 -10.47 4.23 29.27
N GLY A 363 -10.63 3.04 29.84
CA GLY A 363 -11.92 2.34 29.85
C GLY A 363 -12.26 1.57 28.58
N ILE A 364 -11.30 1.41 27.64
CA ILE A 364 -11.50 0.51 26.49
C ILE A 364 -11.87 -0.90 26.99
N GLN A 365 -13.03 -1.39 26.54
CA GLN A 365 -13.52 -2.71 26.91
C GLN A 365 -12.57 -3.79 26.37
N LEU A 366 -12.22 -4.77 27.20
CA LEU A 366 -11.31 -5.86 26.82
C LEU A 366 -11.75 -6.56 25.52
N GLY A 367 -13.06 -6.78 25.34
CA GLY A 367 -13.61 -7.37 24.11
C GLY A 367 -13.32 -6.53 22.86
N HIS A 368 -13.45 -5.21 22.95
CA HIS A 368 -13.13 -4.30 21.84
C HIS A 368 -11.61 -4.23 21.58
N TRP A 369 -10.79 -4.18 22.63
CA TRP A 369 -9.34 -4.21 22.47
C TRP A 369 -8.86 -5.53 21.83
N LEU A 370 -9.44 -6.67 22.22
CA LEU A 370 -9.16 -7.98 21.61
C LEU A 370 -9.58 -8.01 20.14
N TRP A 371 -10.75 -7.46 19.82
CA TRP A 371 -11.21 -7.30 18.44
C TRP A 371 -10.20 -6.52 17.59
N LEU A 372 -9.79 -5.32 18.04
CA LEU A 372 -8.80 -4.49 17.35
C LEU A 372 -7.47 -5.24 17.20
N THR A 373 -7.03 -5.94 18.25
CA THR A 373 -5.78 -6.72 18.23
C THR A 373 -5.83 -7.82 17.18
N VAL A 374 -6.89 -8.64 17.17
CA VAL A 374 -7.03 -9.74 16.20
C VAL A 374 -7.03 -9.21 14.76
N TRP A 375 -7.85 -8.20 14.46
CA TRP A 375 -7.95 -7.68 13.11
C TRP A 375 -6.69 -6.92 12.67
N THR A 376 -6.00 -6.23 13.59
CA THR A 376 -4.72 -5.58 13.30
C THR A 376 -3.63 -6.61 12.99
N LEU A 377 -3.58 -7.73 13.73
CA LEU A 377 -2.62 -8.81 13.47
C LEU A 377 -2.92 -9.53 12.16
N ILE A 378 -4.19 -9.77 11.82
CA ILE A 378 -4.60 -10.34 10.53
C ILE A 378 -4.21 -9.38 9.39
N GLY A 379 -4.63 -8.11 9.47
CA GLY A 379 -4.32 -7.10 8.46
C GLY A 379 -2.82 -6.87 8.29
N GLY A 380 -2.08 -6.77 9.39
CA GLY A 380 -0.62 -6.64 9.39
C GLY A 380 0.10 -7.86 8.81
N THR A 381 -0.39 -9.08 9.11
CA THR A 381 0.13 -10.33 8.54
C THR A 381 -0.06 -10.38 7.03
N LEU A 382 -1.25 -9.99 6.55
CA LEU A 382 -1.55 -9.92 5.13
C LEU A 382 -0.71 -8.85 4.42
N ALA A 383 -0.54 -7.68 5.04
CA ALA A 383 0.29 -6.59 4.51
C ALA A 383 1.77 -7.00 4.40
N ALA A 384 2.34 -7.58 5.46
CA ALA A 384 3.70 -8.10 5.42
C ALA A 384 3.85 -9.26 4.42
N GLY A 385 2.85 -10.14 4.32
CA GLY A 385 2.80 -11.21 3.32
C GLY A 385 2.78 -10.69 1.88
N SER A 386 2.01 -9.62 1.62
CA SER A 386 1.98 -8.90 0.35
C SER A 386 3.36 -8.37 -0.02
N ALA A 387 3.97 -7.60 0.88
CA ALA A 387 5.29 -7.02 0.69
C ALA A 387 6.37 -8.10 0.45
N ASN A 388 6.32 -9.22 1.19
CA ASN A 388 7.24 -10.34 1.05
C ASN A 388 7.07 -11.10 -0.27
N ALA A 389 5.84 -11.35 -0.71
CA ALA A 389 5.56 -12.03 -1.97
C ALA A 389 6.05 -11.20 -3.18
N ILE A 390 5.75 -9.89 -3.17
CA ILE A 390 6.23 -8.95 -4.20
C ILE A 390 7.76 -8.84 -4.16
N ASN A 391 8.36 -8.82 -2.96
CA ASN A 391 9.81 -8.82 -2.81
C ASN A 391 10.45 -10.08 -3.41
N CYS A 392 9.91 -11.27 -3.14
CA CYS A 392 10.39 -12.51 -3.76
C CYS A 392 10.29 -12.48 -5.29
N TYR A 393 9.22 -11.87 -5.83
CA TYR A 393 9.07 -11.69 -7.28
C TYR A 393 10.18 -10.79 -7.86
N ILE A 394 10.45 -9.65 -7.23
CA ILE A 394 11.45 -8.69 -7.70
C ILE A 394 12.86 -9.25 -7.55
N ASP A 395 13.14 -9.96 -6.46
CA ASP A 395 14.46 -10.50 -6.13
C ASP A 395 14.77 -11.85 -6.79
N ARG A 396 13.88 -12.39 -7.64
CA ARG A 396 14.03 -13.73 -8.21
C ARG A 396 15.34 -13.96 -8.97
N ASP A 397 15.86 -12.94 -9.62
CA ASP A 397 17.11 -12.96 -10.39
C ASP A 397 18.33 -13.10 -9.47
N ILE A 398 18.38 -12.31 -8.39
CA ILE A 398 19.48 -12.36 -7.41
C ILE A 398 19.33 -13.54 -6.45
N ASP A 399 18.10 -13.99 -6.18
CA ASP A 399 17.84 -15.12 -5.29
C ASP A 399 18.41 -16.43 -5.87
N LEU A 400 18.52 -16.56 -7.20
CA LEU A 400 19.17 -17.69 -7.90
C LEU A 400 20.67 -17.79 -7.60
N LEU A 401 21.33 -16.65 -7.32
CA LEU A 401 22.78 -16.57 -7.12
C LEU A 401 23.19 -16.84 -5.67
N MET A 402 22.23 -16.89 -4.74
CA MET A 402 22.49 -16.98 -3.30
C MET A 402 22.10 -18.36 -2.75
N ALA A 403 23.03 -19.01 -2.04
CA ALA A 403 22.87 -20.40 -1.59
C ALA A 403 21.64 -20.62 -0.71
N ARG A 404 21.28 -19.62 0.10
CA ARG A 404 20.11 -19.65 0.99
C ARG A 404 18.78 -19.55 0.24
N THR A 405 18.73 -18.79 -0.85
CA THR A 405 17.46 -18.36 -1.47
C THR A 405 17.18 -19.04 -2.79
N ARG A 406 18.17 -19.71 -3.40
CA ARG A 406 17.99 -20.50 -4.63
C ARG A 406 16.96 -21.63 -4.53
N ARG A 407 16.55 -22.01 -3.31
CA ARG A 407 15.51 -23.01 -3.03
C ARG A 407 14.15 -22.39 -2.69
N ARG A 408 13.98 -21.08 -2.88
CA ARG A 408 12.68 -20.42 -2.68
C ARG A 408 11.72 -20.81 -3.81
N PRO A 409 10.39 -20.69 -3.61
CA PRO A 409 9.40 -21.15 -4.57
C PRO A 409 9.55 -20.58 -5.99
N LEU A 410 10.01 -19.33 -6.12
CA LEU A 410 10.20 -18.68 -7.42
C LEU A 410 11.48 -19.14 -8.15
N PRO A 411 12.69 -19.06 -7.54
CA PRO A 411 13.90 -19.66 -8.10
C PRO A 411 13.79 -21.18 -8.38
N ALA A 412 13.00 -21.91 -7.58
CA ALA A 412 12.77 -23.34 -7.72
C ALA A 412 11.66 -23.69 -8.74
N HIS A 413 11.06 -22.69 -9.40
CA HIS A 413 9.96 -22.87 -10.36
C HIS A 413 8.71 -23.59 -9.79
N GLU A 414 8.51 -23.59 -8.48
CA GLU A 414 7.33 -24.14 -7.80
C GLU A 414 6.10 -23.23 -7.96
N VAL A 415 6.32 -21.93 -8.15
CA VAL A 415 5.27 -20.93 -8.39
C VAL A 415 5.63 -20.11 -9.61
N ASP A 416 4.66 -19.90 -10.47
CA ASP A 416 4.80 -18.99 -11.61
C ASP A 416 5.00 -17.54 -11.12
N PRO A 417 6.01 -16.80 -11.62
CA PRO A 417 6.25 -15.40 -11.26
C PRO A 417 5.03 -14.49 -11.40
N GLU A 418 4.24 -14.66 -12.46
CA GLU A 418 3.03 -13.89 -12.72
C GLU A 418 2.01 -14.09 -11.57
N ARG A 419 1.87 -15.33 -11.11
CA ARG A 419 0.89 -15.69 -10.07
C ARG A 419 1.37 -15.26 -8.68
N ALA A 420 2.66 -15.38 -8.38
CA ALA A 420 3.23 -14.97 -7.10
C ALA A 420 2.97 -13.48 -6.83
N VAL A 421 2.98 -12.67 -7.87
CA VAL A 421 2.88 -11.23 -7.72
C VAL A 421 1.45 -10.71 -7.77
N VAL A 422 0.57 -11.35 -8.54
CA VAL A 422 -0.89 -11.18 -8.38
C VAL A 422 -1.30 -11.56 -6.96
N PHE A 423 -0.79 -12.67 -6.43
CA PHE A 423 -1.02 -13.06 -5.04
C PHE A 423 -0.58 -11.99 -4.05
N GLY A 424 0.62 -11.42 -4.23
CA GLY A 424 1.09 -10.30 -3.42
C GLY A 424 0.18 -9.07 -3.48
N LEU A 425 -0.27 -8.65 -4.66
CA LEU A 425 -1.19 -7.51 -4.79
C LEU A 425 -2.56 -7.78 -4.15
N VAL A 426 -3.12 -8.97 -4.35
CA VAL A 426 -4.40 -9.38 -3.76
C VAL A 426 -4.29 -9.38 -2.23
N LEU A 427 -3.21 -9.93 -1.67
CA LEU A 427 -2.97 -9.86 -0.23
C LEU A 427 -2.91 -8.42 0.28
N GLY A 428 -2.30 -7.50 -0.47
CA GLY A 428 -2.21 -6.09 -0.10
C GLY A 428 -3.57 -5.38 -0.12
N ALA A 429 -4.39 -5.66 -1.13
CA ALA A 429 -5.75 -5.14 -1.21
C ALA A 429 -6.65 -5.69 -0.09
N ILE A 430 -6.55 -6.99 0.21
CA ILE A 430 -7.28 -7.61 1.33
C ILE A 430 -6.77 -7.03 2.65
N ALA A 431 -5.47 -6.85 2.84
CA ALA A 431 -4.90 -6.25 4.04
C ALA A 431 -5.46 -4.84 4.28
N PHE A 432 -5.48 -4.00 3.24
CA PHE A 432 -6.07 -2.66 3.32
C PHE A 432 -7.56 -2.73 3.67
N ALA A 433 -8.34 -3.57 3.00
CA ALA A 433 -9.77 -3.71 3.27
C ALA A 433 -10.03 -4.20 4.70
N VAL A 434 -9.28 -5.19 5.19
CA VAL A 434 -9.40 -5.72 6.55
C VAL A 434 -9.12 -4.63 7.58
N LEU A 435 -8.02 -3.88 7.42
CA LEU A 435 -7.68 -2.80 8.35
C LEU A 435 -8.70 -1.66 8.27
N ALA A 436 -9.14 -1.28 7.07
CA ALA A 436 -10.06 -0.16 6.90
C ALA A 436 -11.46 -0.46 7.45
N LEU A 437 -11.95 -1.70 7.29
CA LEU A 437 -13.30 -2.11 7.69
C LEU A 437 -13.40 -2.55 9.15
N PHE A 438 -12.36 -3.20 9.69
CA PHE A 438 -12.43 -3.82 11.02
C PHE A 438 -11.56 -3.14 12.08
N VAL A 439 -10.67 -2.22 11.69
CA VAL A 439 -9.78 -1.49 12.60
C VAL A 439 -10.03 0.00 12.49
N ASN A 440 -9.40 0.66 11.52
CA ASN A 440 -9.68 2.02 11.10
C ASN A 440 -8.87 2.35 9.85
N LEU A 441 -9.26 3.44 9.21
CA LEU A 441 -8.69 3.87 7.95
C LEU A 441 -7.21 4.30 8.10
N LEU A 442 -6.83 4.94 9.20
CA LEU A 442 -5.44 5.36 9.45
C LEU A 442 -4.48 4.16 9.49
N ALA A 443 -4.82 3.10 10.23
CA ALA A 443 -4.04 1.87 10.29
C ALA A 443 -3.90 1.22 8.90
N ALA A 444 -4.99 1.22 8.10
CA ALA A 444 -4.96 0.73 6.73
C ALA A 444 -3.98 1.51 5.84
N PHE A 445 -3.95 2.84 5.98
CA PHE A 445 -3.00 3.70 5.27
C PHE A 445 -1.56 3.45 5.66
N LEU A 446 -1.28 3.37 6.96
CA LEU A 446 0.07 3.07 7.45
C LEU A 446 0.53 1.70 6.98
N GLY A 447 -0.37 0.70 6.92
CA GLY A 447 -0.10 -0.61 6.32
C GLY A 447 0.23 -0.52 4.83
N LEU A 448 -0.55 0.22 4.04
CA LEU A 448 -0.27 0.42 2.62
C LEU A 448 1.05 1.18 2.39
N LEU A 449 1.34 2.19 3.21
CA LEU A 449 2.60 2.92 3.20
C LEU A 449 3.78 1.99 3.50
N ALA A 450 3.65 1.08 4.46
CA ALA A 450 4.68 0.09 4.75
C ALA A 450 4.95 -0.83 3.56
N ILE A 451 3.90 -1.32 2.88
CA ILE A 451 4.02 -2.10 1.63
C ILE A 451 4.73 -1.27 0.55
N ALA A 452 4.29 -0.02 0.36
CA ALA A 452 4.85 0.92 -0.61
C ALA A 452 6.36 1.08 -0.45
N PHE A 453 6.74 1.42 0.77
CA PHE A 453 8.09 1.76 1.11
C PHE A 453 8.97 0.51 1.00
N TYR A 454 8.48 -0.65 1.44
CA TYR A 454 9.23 -1.89 1.33
C TYR A 454 9.46 -2.32 -0.13
N VAL A 455 8.43 -2.22 -0.97
CA VAL A 455 8.50 -2.67 -2.38
C VAL A 455 9.28 -1.66 -3.23
N VAL A 456 8.85 -0.39 -3.23
CA VAL A 456 9.39 0.62 -4.16
C VAL A 456 10.71 1.17 -3.64
N VAL A 457 10.71 1.73 -2.42
CA VAL A 457 11.87 2.43 -1.88
C VAL A 457 12.97 1.45 -1.52
N TYR A 458 12.66 0.40 -0.77
CA TYR A 458 13.66 -0.59 -0.39
C TYR A 458 13.98 -1.58 -1.52
N THR A 459 13.02 -2.40 -1.96
CA THR A 459 13.33 -3.56 -2.81
C THR A 459 13.80 -3.18 -4.22
N ILE A 460 13.09 -2.26 -4.89
CA ILE A 460 13.40 -1.87 -6.27
C ILE A 460 14.57 -0.88 -6.31
N TRP A 461 14.52 0.16 -5.48
CA TRP A 461 15.49 1.24 -5.54
C TRP A 461 16.72 0.99 -4.67
N LEU A 462 16.60 1.12 -3.34
CA LEU A 462 17.76 1.24 -2.47
C LEU A 462 18.58 -0.05 -2.40
N LYS A 463 17.91 -1.20 -2.30
CA LYS A 463 18.55 -2.52 -2.15
C LYS A 463 19.65 -2.77 -3.18
N ARG A 464 19.42 -2.36 -4.43
CA ARG A 464 20.32 -2.59 -5.56
C ARG A 464 21.28 -1.43 -5.84
N SER A 465 21.13 -0.27 -5.20
CA SER A 465 21.83 0.97 -5.59
C SER A 465 22.73 1.59 -4.52
N THR A 466 22.55 1.27 -3.24
CA THR A 466 23.29 1.95 -2.15
C THR A 466 23.57 1.07 -0.94
N PRO A 467 24.71 1.26 -0.24
CA PRO A 467 24.99 0.63 1.06
C PRO A 467 24.09 1.12 2.21
N GLN A 468 23.32 2.20 2.00
CA GLN A 468 22.32 2.70 2.96
C GLN A 468 20.96 1.99 2.84
N ASN A 469 20.90 0.92 2.06
CA ASN A 469 19.68 0.16 1.78
C ASN A 469 18.94 -0.31 3.04
N ILE A 470 19.66 -0.82 4.03
CA ILE A 470 19.07 -1.35 5.28
C ILE A 470 18.70 -0.23 6.24
N VAL A 471 19.46 0.87 6.27
CA VAL A 471 19.18 2.00 7.15
C VAL A 471 17.88 2.65 6.73
N ILE A 472 17.81 3.15 5.49
CA ILE A 472 16.62 3.83 4.99
C ILE A 472 15.48 2.82 4.78
N GLY A 473 15.78 1.66 4.18
CA GLY A 473 14.80 0.61 3.93
C GLY A 473 14.16 0.00 5.18
N GLY A 474 14.85 0.09 6.33
CA GLY A 474 14.35 -0.35 7.63
C GLY A 474 13.09 0.37 8.09
N ALA A 475 12.77 1.55 7.54
CA ALA A 475 11.56 2.30 7.88
C ALA A 475 10.27 1.50 7.68
N ALA A 476 10.17 0.71 6.62
CA ALA A 476 8.99 -0.14 6.40
C ALA A 476 8.82 -1.20 7.51
N GLY A 477 9.94 -1.80 7.96
CA GLY A 477 9.94 -2.78 9.05
C GLY A 477 9.68 -2.17 10.42
N ALA A 478 9.82 -0.85 10.56
CA ALA A 478 9.61 -0.10 11.79
C ALA A 478 8.19 0.45 11.97
N LEU A 479 7.32 0.36 10.94
CA LEU A 479 5.93 0.80 11.01
C LEU A 479 4.96 -0.06 11.85
N PRO A 480 5.18 -1.37 12.12
CA PRO A 480 4.19 -2.17 12.87
C PRO A 480 3.78 -1.61 14.23
N PRO A 481 4.68 -1.07 15.09
CA PRO A 481 4.29 -0.38 16.32
C PRO A 481 3.39 0.84 16.08
N VAL A 482 3.62 1.60 15.01
CA VAL A 482 2.80 2.77 14.65
C VAL A 482 1.42 2.34 14.18
N ILE A 483 1.35 1.29 13.36
CA ILE A 483 0.08 0.70 12.92
C ILE A 483 -0.70 0.17 14.13
N GLY A 484 -0.05 -0.52 15.06
CA GLY A 484 -0.67 -0.99 16.29
C GLY A 484 -1.18 0.16 17.17
N TRP A 485 -0.38 1.21 17.36
CA TRP A 485 -0.81 2.38 18.11
C TRP A 485 -2.03 3.06 17.47
N ALA A 486 -2.00 3.28 16.15
CA ALA A 486 -3.09 3.86 15.39
C ALA A 486 -4.35 2.98 15.41
N ALA A 487 -4.20 1.66 15.48
CA ALA A 487 -5.33 0.74 15.59
C ALA A 487 -6.14 0.97 16.88
N VAL A 488 -5.47 1.30 18.00
CA VAL A 488 -6.14 1.52 19.29
C VAL A 488 -6.61 2.96 19.47
N THR A 489 -5.79 3.93 19.05
CA THR A 489 -6.04 5.36 19.33
C THR A 489 -6.76 6.09 18.21
N GLY A 490 -6.69 5.60 16.97
CA GLY A 490 -7.10 6.36 15.80
C GLY A 490 -6.14 7.49 15.42
N ASP A 491 -4.98 7.61 16.08
CA ASP A 491 -3.97 8.67 15.86
C ASP A 491 -2.53 8.12 15.81
N VAL A 492 -1.54 8.95 15.50
CA VAL A 492 -0.10 8.67 15.64
C VAL A 492 0.50 9.54 16.74
N GLY A 493 0.61 8.99 17.94
CA GLY A 493 1.22 9.67 19.08
C GLY A 493 2.75 9.64 19.10
N ILE A 494 3.37 10.55 19.85
CA ILE A 494 4.83 10.60 20.04
C ILE A 494 5.42 9.25 20.55
N PRO A 495 4.80 8.52 21.50
CA PRO A 495 5.32 7.21 21.90
C PRO A 495 5.40 6.22 20.73
N ALA A 496 4.43 6.25 19.81
CA ALA A 496 4.44 5.42 18.61
C ALA A 496 5.64 5.73 17.70
N LEU A 497 5.97 7.01 17.53
CA LEU A 497 7.12 7.47 16.76
C LEU A 497 8.46 7.10 17.42
N ILE A 498 8.53 7.08 18.75
CA ILE A 498 9.72 6.61 19.47
C ILE A 498 9.86 5.09 19.33
N LEU A 499 8.77 4.33 19.38
CA LEU A 499 8.79 2.89 19.10
C LEU A 499 9.22 2.60 17.66
N PHE A 500 8.72 3.39 16.70
CA PHE A 500 9.21 3.37 15.32
C PHE A 500 10.72 3.62 15.27
N ALA A 501 11.20 4.69 15.90
CA ALA A 501 12.62 5.04 15.92
C ALA A 501 13.45 3.91 16.56
N LEU A 502 12.97 3.30 17.63
CA LEU A 502 13.62 2.18 18.30
C LEU A 502 13.79 0.98 17.35
N VAL A 503 12.73 0.55 16.66
CA VAL A 503 12.81 -0.55 15.68
C VAL A 503 13.65 -0.16 14.45
N PHE A 504 13.53 1.09 14.00
CA PHE A 504 14.29 1.64 12.88
C PHE A 504 15.80 1.59 13.17
N TYR A 505 16.25 2.08 14.32
CA TYR A 505 17.68 2.08 14.70
C TYR A 505 18.17 0.73 15.21
N TRP A 506 17.27 -0.18 15.59
CA TRP A 506 17.59 -1.59 15.83
C TRP A 506 17.87 -2.37 14.53
N THR A 507 17.27 -1.96 13.40
CA THR A 507 17.39 -2.67 12.14
C THR A 507 18.84 -2.76 11.61
N PRO A 508 19.64 -1.67 11.58
CA PRO A 508 21.04 -1.72 11.16
C PRO A 508 21.93 -2.68 11.99
N PRO A 509 22.00 -2.59 13.34
CA PRO A 509 22.85 -3.50 14.11
C PRO A 509 22.41 -4.96 14.00
N HIS A 510 21.10 -5.23 13.88
CA HIS A 510 20.56 -6.57 13.64
C HIS A 510 20.97 -7.12 12.27
N PHE A 511 20.64 -6.39 11.21
CA PHE A 511 20.78 -6.90 9.85
C PHE A 511 22.22 -6.85 9.36
N TRP A 512 23.02 -5.86 9.75
CA TRP A 512 24.43 -5.84 9.39
C TRP A 512 25.20 -7.00 10.01
N ALA A 513 24.87 -7.39 11.24
CA ALA A 513 25.40 -8.59 11.86
C ALA A 513 25.07 -9.85 11.05
N LEU A 514 23.83 -9.99 10.56
CA LEU A 514 23.49 -11.07 9.63
C LEU A 514 24.31 -10.98 8.33
N SER A 515 24.41 -9.78 7.76
CA SER A 515 25.05 -9.54 6.47
C SER A 515 26.56 -9.81 6.48
N LEU A 516 27.23 -9.67 7.63
CA LEU A 516 28.63 -10.09 7.80
C LEU A 516 28.81 -11.59 7.53
N ARG A 517 27.88 -12.42 8.01
CA ARG A 517 27.88 -13.87 7.78
C ARG A 517 27.60 -14.24 6.32
N ILE A 518 26.66 -13.55 5.67
CA ILE A 518 26.22 -13.85 4.29
C ILE A 518 26.81 -12.88 3.25
N ARG A 519 27.96 -12.27 3.57
CA ARG A 519 28.61 -11.27 2.72
C ARG A 519 28.97 -11.83 1.35
N LYS A 520 29.45 -13.07 1.28
CA LYS A 520 29.84 -13.74 0.03
C LYS A 520 28.64 -13.89 -0.92
N ASP A 521 27.47 -14.29 -0.39
CA ASP A 521 26.22 -14.37 -1.16
C ASP A 521 25.80 -13.00 -1.71
N TYR A 522 25.91 -11.93 -0.91
CA TYR A 522 25.59 -10.58 -1.40
C TYR A 522 26.56 -10.07 -2.46
N ALA A 523 27.85 -10.36 -2.30
CA ALA A 523 28.87 -10.02 -3.30
C ALA A 523 28.63 -10.76 -4.62
N ALA A 524 28.32 -12.07 -4.56
CA ALA A 524 27.99 -12.88 -5.74
C ALA A 524 26.75 -12.36 -6.48
N ALA A 525 25.76 -11.85 -5.75
CA ALA A 525 24.55 -11.26 -6.31
C ALA A 525 24.69 -9.79 -6.74
N GLY A 526 25.87 -9.18 -6.60
CA GLY A 526 26.10 -7.77 -6.93
C GLY A 526 25.32 -6.78 -6.05
N VAL A 527 24.86 -7.19 -4.86
CA VAL A 527 24.11 -6.32 -3.94
C VAL A 527 25.09 -5.48 -3.13
N PRO A 528 25.03 -4.13 -3.19
CA PRO A 528 25.99 -3.24 -2.55
C PRO A 528 25.73 -3.11 -1.03
N MET A 529 25.72 -4.22 -0.30
CA MET A 529 25.54 -4.25 1.16
C MET A 529 26.74 -3.62 1.86
N LEU A 530 26.54 -2.93 3.00
CA LEU A 530 27.62 -2.23 3.72
C LEU A 530 28.92 -3.04 3.89
N PRO A 531 28.93 -4.30 4.37
CA PRO A 531 30.16 -5.09 4.49
C PRO A 531 30.79 -5.51 3.15
N VAL A 532 30.04 -5.49 2.04
CA VAL A 532 30.58 -5.72 0.70
C VAL A 532 31.31 -4.48 0.20
N VAL A 533 30.74 -3.29 0.42
CA VAL A 533 31.27 -2.02 -0.11
C VAL A 533 32.36 -1.40 0.78
N LYS A 534 32.18 -1.45 2.10
CA LYS A 534 33.04 -0.78 3.10
C LYS A 534 33.86 -1.75 3.96
N GLY A 535 33.64 -3.06 3.80
CA GLY A 535 34.36 -4.08 4.53
C GLY A 535 33.88 -4.27 5.98
N ILE A 536 34.51 -5.24 6.66
CA ILE A 536 34.16 -5.65 8.02
C ILE A 536 34.41 -4.54 9.05
N PRO A 537 35.57 -3.84 9.07
CA PRO A 537 35.87 -2.88 10.13
C PRO A 537 34.88 -1.70 10.21
N GLU A 538 34.50 -1.14 9.06
CA GLU A 538 33.52 -0.05 9.04
C GLU A 538 32.12 -0.56 9.39
N THR A 539 31.76 -1.77 8.96
CA THR A 539 30.46 -2.37 9.29
C THR A 539 30.32 -2.60 10.80
N THR A 540 31.34 -3.14 11.47
CA THR A 540 31.30 -3.37 12.92
C THR A 540 31.32 -2.07 13.72
N ARG A 541 32.03 -1.04 13.22
CA ARG A 541 31.96 0.32 13.78
C ARG A 541 30.55 0.90 13.70
N GLN A 542 29.91 0.82 12.52
CA GLN A 542 28.54 1.31 12.31
C GLN A 542 27.53 0.54 13.18
N ILE A 543 27.66 -0.77 13.33
CA ILE A 543 26.85 -1.55 14.28
C ILE A 543 26.94 -0.95 15.70
N GLY A 544 28.14 -0.61 16.16
CA GLY A 544 28.37 0.03 17.46
C GLY A 544 27.70 1.40 17.58
N LEU A 545 27.89 2.29 16.59
CA LEU A 545 27.29 3.63 16.59
C LEU A 545 25.75 3.59 16.61
N TYR A 546 25.15 2.74 15.79
CA TYR A 546 23.70 2.59 15.74
C TYR A 546 23.13 1.95 17.02
N THR A 547 23.90 1.07 17.67
CA THR A 547 23.51 0.49 18.97
C THR A 547 23.49 1.56 20.06
N ILE A 548 24.45 2.49 20.08
CA ILE A 548 24.43 3.62 21.02
C ILE A 548 23.16 4.45 20.84
N LEU A 549 22.82 4.81 19.60
CA LEU A 549 21.62 5.58 19.29
C LEU A 549 20.33 4.83 19.67
N MET A 550 20.24 3.54 19.34
CA MET A 550 19.12 2.68 19.71
C MET A 550 18.93 2.62 21.25
N VAL A 551 20.00 2.45 22.02
CA VAL A 551 19.92 2.43 23.49
C VAL A 551 19.48 3.78 24.02
N ALA A 552 20.02 4.89 23.50
CA ALA A 552 19.57 6.23 23.89
C ALA A 552 18.06 6.42 23.65
N ILE A 553 17.55 6.00 22.49
CA ILE A 553 16.12 6.08 22.16
C ILE A 553 15.27 5.21 23.09
N SER A 554 15.75 4.02 23.49
CA SER A 554 15.05 3.20 24.48
C SER A 554 14.92 3.91 25.83
N LEU A 555 15.93 4.68 26.26
CA LEU A 555 15.86 5.47 27.49
C LEU A 555 14.97 6.70 27.33
N VAL A 556 14.91 7.31 26.14
CA VAL A 556 13.97 8.40 25.85
C VAL A 556 12.51 7.93 25.98
N LEU A 557 12.20 6.70 25.58
CA LEU A 557 10.85 6.15 25.74
C LEU A 557 10.41 6.13 27.20
N PHE A 558 11.31 5.84 28.14
CA PHE A 558 11.00 5.86 29.58
C PHE A 558 10.45 7.22 30.00
N ALA A 559 11.10 8.31 29.59
CA ALA A 559 10.68 9.67 29.92
C ALA A 559 9.39 10.07 29.17
N VAL A 560 9.31 9.81 27.87
CA VAL A 560 8.21 10.31 27.03
C VAL A 560 6.92 9.52 27.23
N ALA A 561 6.99 8.20 27.34
CA ALA A 561 5.83 7.35 27.56
C ALA A 561 5.48 7.16 29.05
N ARG A 562 6.23 7.83 29.95
CA ARG A 562 6.11 7.71 31.41
C ARG A 562 6.09 6.25 31.85
N MET A 563 7.11 5.52 31.42
CA MET A 563 7.26 4.12 31.81
C MET A 563 7.72 4.03 33.26
N GLY A 564 7.46 2.90 33.90
CA GLY A 564 7.84 2.55 35.24
C GLY A 564 9.20 1.86 35.35
N PRO A 565 9.55 1.39 36.55
CA PRO A 565 10.86 0.83 36.85
C PRO A 565 11.11 -0.50 36.13
N ILE A 566 10.09 -1.30 35.82
CA ILE A 566 10.26 -2.59 35.13
C ILE A 566 10.85 -2.35 33.74
N TYR A 567 10.28 -1.38 33.01
CA TYR A 567 10.81 -0.99 31.71
C TYR A 567 12.22 -0.40 31.82
N LEU A 568 12.45 0.52 32.76
CA LEU A 568 13.75 1.19 32.90
C LEU A 568 14.88 0.20 33.17
N VAL A 569 14.69 -0.73 34.12
CA VAL A 569 15.68 -1.76 34.44
C VAL A 569 15.94 -2.65 33.23
N ALA A 570 14.90 -3.08 32.53
CA ALA A 570 15.05 -3.87 31.31
C ALA A 570 15.82 -3.11 30.23
N ALA A 571 15.48 -1.85 29.96
CA ALA A 571 16.14 -1.01 28.96
C ALA A 571 17.63 -0.82 29.25
N VAL A 572 17.99 -0.54 30.51
CA VAL A 572 19.39 -0.36 30.92
C VAL A 572 20.18 -1.66 30.83
N VAL A 573 19.66 -2.77 31.38
CA VAL A 573 20.38 -4.06 31.41
C VAL A 573 20.53 -4.62 29.99
N LEU A 574 19.43 -4.70 29.24
CA LEU A 574 19.45 -5.20 27.87
C LEU A 574 20.31 -4.31 26.96
N GLY A 575 20.23 -2.98 27.14
CA GLY A 575 21.03 -2.00 26.40
C GLY A 575 22.52 -2.12 26.68
N ALA A 576 22.92 -2.25 27.94
CA ALA A 576 24.31 -2.46 28.33
C ALA A 576 24.88 -3.78 27.77
N LEU A 577 24.09 -4.85 27.78
CA LEU A 577 24.47 -6.13 27.19
C LEU A 577 24.64 -6.03 25.67
N PHE A 578 23.77 -5.29 24.97
CA PHE A 578 23.89 -5.04 23.54
C PHE A 578 25.16 -4.25 23.23
N LEU A 579 25.37 -3.13 23.93
CA LEU A 579 26.56 -2.28 23.77
C LEU A 579 27.85 -3.07 23.98
N ARG A 580 27.89 -3.92 25.01
CA ARG A 580 29.05 -4.80 25.26
C ARG A 580 29.30 -5.73 24.08
N GLN A 581 28.28 -6.38 23.53
CA GLN A 581 28.44 -7.28 22.39
C GLN A 581 28.86 -6.54 21.12
N ALA A 582 28.26 -5.38 20.84
CA ALA A 582 28.63 -4.54 19.71
C ALA A 582 30.08 -4.04 19.81
N TRP A 583 30.50 -3.63 21.02
CA TRP A 583 31.89 -3.22 21.29
C TRP A 583 32.89 -4.38 21.15
N LEU A 584 32.55 -5.56 21.67
CA LEU A 584 33.38 -6.76 21.50
C LEU A 584 33.53 -7.13 20.01
N LEU A 585 32.44 -7.07 19.25
CA LEU A 585 32.46 -7.30 17.81
C LEU A 585 33.33 -6.26 17.08
N TRP A 586 33.23 -4.99 17.45
CA TRP A 586 34.05 -3.93 16.88
C TRP A 586 35.55 -4.10 17.19
N ARG A 587 35.90 -4.48 18.42
CA ARG A 587 37.32 -4.66 18.82
C ARG A 587 37.95 -5.95 18.31
N ARG A 588 37.19 -7.03 18.23
CA ARG A 588 37.73 -8.38 17.94
C ARG A 588 37.44 -8.85 16.52
N GLY A 589 36.56 -8.18 15.77
CA GLY A 589 36.17 -8.55 14.40
C GLY A 589 37.18 -8.17 13.32
N ALA A 590 38.48 -8.25 13.61
CA ALA A 590 39.55 -7.92 12.64
C ALA A 590 39.77 -9.03 11.60
N SER A 591 39.48 -10.29 11.95
CA SER A 591 39.54 -11.45 11.05
C SER A 591 38.14 -11.84 10.53
N GLU A 592 38.07 -12.52 9.38
CA GLU A 592 36.79 -13.02 8.83
C GLU A 592 36.07 -14.00 9.77
N GLU A 593 36.81 -14.91 10.42
CA GLU A 593 36.23 -15.92 11.30
C GLU A 593 35.71 -15.32 12.62
N ASP A 594 36.50 -14.47 13.28
CA ASP A 594 36.11 -13.85 14.55
C ASP A 594 34.92 -12.91 14.37
N SER A 595 34.89 -12.18 13.25
CA SER A 595 33.75 -11.32 12.91
C SER A 595 32.48 -12.12 12.68
N THR A 596 32.56 -13.32 12.09
CA THR A 596 31.40 -14.17 11.82
C THR A 596 30.79 -14.74 13.11
N ALA A 597 31.62 -15.26 14.02
CA ALA A 597 31.15 -15.80 15.29
C ALA A 597 30.54 -14.72 16.19
N GLY A 598 31.18 -13.56 16.29
CA GLY A 598 30.66 -12.40 17.02
C GLY A 598 29.36 -11.87 16.43
N ALA A 599 29.27 -11.78 15.09
CA ALA A 599 28.09 -11.29 14.41
C ALA A 599 26.88 -12.22 14.56
N ILE A 600 27.07 -13.55 14.55
CA ILE A 600 25.98 -14.50 14.83
C ILE A 600 25.45 -14.33 16.26
N ARG A 601 26.35 -14.13 17.24
CA ARG A 601 25.97 -13.92 18.64
C ARG A 601 25.16 -12.64 18.79
N LEU A 602 25.64 -11.53 18.22
CA LEU A 602 24.94 -10.26 18.24
C LEU A 602 23.58 -10.35 17.53
N TYR A 603 23.53 -10.99 16.36
CA TYR A 603 22.29 -11.20 15.61
C TYR A 603 21.24 -11.94 16.45
N LYS A 604 21.61 -13.06 17.10
CA LYS A 604 20.69 -13.79 17.99
C LYS A 604 20.25 -12.94 19.18
N PHE A 605 21.19 -12.27 19.84
CA PHE A 605 20.90 -11.40 20.97
C PHE A 605 19.99 -10.23 20.58
N SER A 606 20.16 -9.65 19.39
CA SER A 606 19.34 -8.53 18.95
C SER A 606 17.85 -8.87 18.84
N ILE A 607 17.51 -10.12 18.49
CA ILE A 607 16.13 -10.61 18.51
C ILE A 607 15.63 -10.67 19.95
N SER A 608 16.40 -11.31 20.84
CA SER A 608 16.06 -11.40 22.27
C SER A 608 15.92 -10.01 22.92
N TYR A 609 16.81 -9.07 22.59
CA TYR A 609 16.76 -7.69 23.05
C TYR A 609 15.42 -7.06 22.71
N LEU A 610 15.02 -7.12 21.43
CA LEU A 610 13.78 -6.49 20.98
C LEU A 610 12.56 -7.14 21.62
N THR A 611 12.51 -8.48 21.65
CA THR A 611 11.42 -9.23 22.28
C THR A 611 11.27 -8.92 23.76
N LEU A 612 12.37 -8.97 24.54
CA LEU A 612 12.34 -8.74 25.98
C LEU A 612 12.03 -7.28 26.32
N LEU A 613 12.56 -6.34 25.55
CA LEU A 613 12.28 -4.92 25.75
C LEU A 613 10.81 -4.58 25.49
N PHE A 614 10.23 -5.10 24.41
CA PHE A 614 8.82 -4.93 24.10
C PHE A 614 7.90 -5.68 25.09
N ALA A 615 8.31 -6.86 25.57
CA ALA A 615 7.61 -7.54 26.66
C ALA A 615 7.62 -6.70 27.96
N ALA A 616 8.75 -6.05 28.27
CA ALA A 616 8.84 -5.15 29.42
C ALA A 616 7.90 -3.95 29.28
N ILE A 617 7.70 -3.41 28.06
CA ILE A 617 6.69 -2.37 27.80
C ILE A 617 5.29 -2.86 28.18
N THR A 618 4.90 -4.04 27.72
CA THR A 618 3.58 -4.63 28.04
C THR A 618 3.41 -4.81 29.54
N VAL A 619 4.35 -5.49 30.20
CA VAL A 619 4.26 -5.83 31.63
C VAL A 619 4.19 -4.56 32.48
N ASP A 620 5.08 -3.61 32.23
CA ASP A 620 5.13 -2.35 32.96
C ASP A 620 3.87 -1.49 32.72
N THR A 621 3.31 -1.54 31.51
CA THR A 621 2.05 -0.87 31.19
C THR A 621 0.90 -1.41 32.03
N LEU A 622 0.75 -2.73 32.08
CA LEU A 622 -0.32 -3.41 32.81
C LEU A 622 -0.18 -3.26 34.32
N VAL A 623 1.05 -3.33 34.86
CA VAL A 623 1.31 -3.13 36.29
C VAL A 623 0.94 -1.72 36.71
N LEU A 624 1.35 -0.69 35.95
CA LEU A 624 1.00 0.68 36.27
C LEU A 624 -0.51 0.94 36.18
N ALA A 625 -1.21 0.30 35.24
CA ALA A 625 -2.68 0.39 35.13
C ALA A 625 -3.44 -0.33 36.26
N ALA A 626 -2.80 -1.27 36.96
CA ALA A 626 -3.40 -1.97 38.10
C ALA A 626 -3.17 -1.25 39.45
N VAL A 627 -2.14 -0.39 39.52
CA VAL A 627 -1.73 0.32 40.74
C VAL A 627 -2.29 1.74 40.83
N GLY A 628 -2.62 2.36 39.69
CA GLY A 628 -3.29 3.66 39.62
C GLY A 628 -4.73 3.52 39.16
#